data_AF-K0PXC0-F1
#
_entry.id   AF-K0PXC0-F1
#
_cell.length_a   1.000
_cell.length_b   1.000
_cell.length_c   1.000
_cell.angle_alpha   90.00
_cell.angle_beta   90.00
_cell.angle_gamma   90.00
#
_symmetry.space_group_name_H-M   'P 1'
#
loop_
_entity.id
_entity.type
_entity.pdbx_description
1 polymer ?
#
loop_
_entity_poly.entity_id
_entity_poly.type
_entity_poly.pdbx_seq_one_letter_code
_entity_poly.pdbx_strand_id
1 'polypeptide(L)' 'MNTIPVQEFEAEYRVKYSGGKVEWFPCRVVGVHVPDAWSQGNFVILTEDEDGVSYVGTADAIIRS' A
#
# COMPACT_ATOMS: atom_id res chain seq x y z
N MET A 1 -17.88 -0.24 3.44
CA MET A 1 -16.60 -0.07 2.74
C MET A 1 -15.99 1.23 3.26
N ASN A 2 -15.09 1.15 4.24
CA ASN A 2 -14.56 2.34 4.92
C ASN A 2 -13.13 2.60 4.45
N THR A 3 -12.97 3.48 3.47
CA THR A 3 -11.66 4.03 3.10
C THR A 3 -11.45 5.30 3.90
N ILE A 4 -10.34 5.36 4.63
CA ILE A 4 -9.92 6.55 5.36
C ILE A 4 -8.98 7.32 4.42
N PRO A 5 -9.35 8.52 3.96
CA PRO A 5 -8.43 9.36 3.20
C PRO A 5 -7.29 9.79 4.11
N VAL A 6 -6.07 9.71 3.61
CA VAL A 6 -4.86 10.19 4.29
C VAL A 6 -4.23 11.29 3.46
N GLN A 7 -3.38 12.10 4.08
CA GLN A 7 -2.54 13.00 3.30
C GLN A 7 -1.64 12.17 2.39
N GLU A 8 -1.61 12.51 1.11
CA GLU A 8 -0.78 11.81 0.14
C GLU A 8 0.71 12.01 0.48
N PHE A 9 1.49 10.93 0.44
CA PHE A 9 2.94 10.98 0.63
C PHE A 9 3.67 9.93 -0.21
N GLU A 10 4.93 10.22 -0.52
CA GLU A 10 5.81 9.32 -1.28
C GLU A 10 6.32 8.18 -0.39
N ALA A 11 6.29 6.97 -0.92
CA ALA A 11 6.72 5.76 -0.24
C ALA A 11 7.29 4.75 -1.25
N GLU A 12 7.84 3.66 -0.77
CA GLU A 12 8.24 2.53 -1.59
C GLU A 12 7.41 1.30 -1.21
N TYR A 13 6.84 0.61 -2.21
CA TYR A 13 6.10 -0.63 -2.01
C TYR A 13 6.93 -1.84 -2.43
N ARG A 14 6.77 -2.93 -1.69
CA ARG A 14 7.49 -4.18 -1.88
C ARG A 14 6.73 -5.13 -2.81
N VAL A 15 7.36 -5.53 -3.91
CA VAL A 15 6.87 -6.58 -4.80
C VAL A 15 7.68 -7.86 -4.60
N LYS A 16 6.98 -8.98 -4.32
CA LYS A 16 7.60 -10.31 -4.31
C LYS A 16 7.27 -11.04 -5.60
N TYR A 17 8.29 -11.39 -6.37
CA TYR A 17 8.14 -12.17 -7.59
C TYR A 17 8.20 -13.67 -7.30
N SER A 18 7.54 -14.46 -8.15
CA SER A 18 7.67 -15.92 -8.17
C SER A 18 9.15 -16.30 -8.32
N GLY A 19 9.70 -17.00 -7.32
CA GLY A 19 11.14 -17.26 -7.20
C GLY A 19 11.82 -16.58 -6.02
N GLY A 20 11.09 -15.79 -5.22
CA GLY A 20 11.59 -15.21 -3.97
C GLY A 20 12.35 -13.89 -4.13
N LYS A 21 12.45 -13.37 -5.36
CA LYS A 21 13.01 -12.04 -5.63
C LYS A 21 12.09 -10.97 -5.03
N VAL A 22 12.68 -10.03 -4.31
CA VAL A 22 11.98 -8.89 -3.70
C VAL A 22 12.54 -7.62 -4.31
N GLU A 23 11.67 -6.76 -4.83
CA GLU A 23 12.04 -5.43 -5.33
C GLU A 23 11.15 -4.37 -4.68
N TRP A 24 11.71 -3.17 -4.53
CA TRP A 24 11.02 -2.00 -3.99
C TRP A 24 10.81 -1.03 -5.14
N PHE A 25 9.59 -0.49 -5.23
CA PHE A 25 9.20 0.43 -6.29
C PHE A 25 8.64 1.70 -5.66
N PRO A 26 8.94 2.89 -6.22
CA PRO A 26 8.36 4.14 -5.75
C PRO A 26 6.84 4.11 -5.94
N CYS A 27 6.11 4.71 -5.02
CA CYS A 27 4.67 4.87 -5.10
C CYS A 27 4.17 6.04 -4.26
N ARG A 28 2.92 6.41 -4.48
CA ARG A 28 2.21 7.39 -3.65
C ARG A 28 1.14 6.71 -2.83
N VAL A 29 1.19 6.90 -1.52
CA VAL A 29 0.12 6.43 -0.62
C VAL A 29 -1.04 7.41 -0.70
N VAL A 30 -2.20 6.96 -1.18
CA VAL A 30 -3.39 7.82 -1.41
C VAL A 30 -4.53 7.54 -0.43
N GLY A 31 -4.46 6.44 0.32
CA GLY A 31 -5.53 6.08 1.25
C GLY A 31 -5.23 4.82 2.05
N VAL A 32 -5.98 4.64 3.13
CA VAL A 32 -5.95 3.42 3.94
C VAL A 32 -7.33 2.79 3.90
N HIS A 33 -7.39 1.58 3.37
CA HIS A 33 -8.57 0.74 3.32
C HIS A 33 -8.65 -0.15 4.56
N VAL A 34 -9.78 -0.13 5.26
CA VAL A 34 -10.04 -1.06 6.37
C VAL A 34 -11.18 -2.00 5.95
N PRO A 35 -10.89 -3.27 5.64
CA PRO A 35 -11.88 -4.21 5.11
C PRO A 35 -12.98 -4.53 6.13
N ASP A 36 -12.68 -4.52 7.44
CA ASP A 36 -13.66 -4.78 8.50
C ASP A 36 -13.38 -3.97 9.77
N ALA A 37 -14.44 -3.47 10.42
CA ALA A 37 -14.36 -2.71 11.67
C ALA A 37 -13.83 -3.53 12.87
N TRP A 38 -13.84 -4.86 12.75
CA TRP A 38 -13.28 -5.80 13.74
C TRP A 38 -11.88 -6.31 13.39
N SER A 39 -11.38 -6.01 12.19
CA SER A 39 -10.00 -6.28 11.82
C SER A 39 -9.09 -5.17 12.36
N GLN A 40 -8.95 -5.11 13.69
CA GLN A 40 -7.89 -4.32 14.32
C GLN A 40 -6.54 -4.86 13.84
N GLY A 41 -5.91 -4.17 12.88
CA GLY A 41 -4.56 -4.48 12.41
C GLY A 41 -4.45 -4.90 10.94
N ASN A 42 -5.56 -5.25 10.27
CA ASN A 42 -5.54 -5.47 8.82
C ASN A 42 -6.03 -4.20 8.14
N PHE A 43 -5.13 -3.27 7.89
CA PHE A 43 -5.37 -2.14 7.01
C PHE A 43 -4.53 -2.32 5.76
N VAL A 44 -5.14 -1.98 4.63
CA VAL A 44 -4.51 -2.12 3.32
C VAL A 44 -4.30 -0.73 2.77
N ILE A 45 -3.06 -0.42 2.45
CA ILE A 45 -2.65 0.86 1.93
C ILE A 45 -2.89 0.83 0.42
N LEU A 46 -3.57 1.86 -0.06
CA LEU A 46 -3.76 2.14 -1.46
C LEU A 46 -2.54 2.93 -1.93
N THR A 47 -1.76 2.33 -2.81
CA THR A 47 -0.63 2.97 -3.45
C THR A 47 -0.91 3.17 -4.93
N GLU A 48 -0.48 4.29 -5.49
CA GLU A 48 -0.55 4.58 -6.92
C GLU A 48 0.86 4.69 -7.49
N ASP A 49 1.10 4.02 -8.61
CA ASP A 49 2.35 4.10 -9.38
C ASP A 49 2.31 5.26 -10.38
N GLU A 50 3.44 5.62 -10.99
CA GLU A 50 3.53 6.71 -11.99
C GLU A 50 2.63 6.47 -13.22
N ASP A 51 2.32 5.21 -13.52
CA ASP A 51 1.39 4.80 -14.58
C ASP A 51 -0.10 4.87 -14.16
N GLY A 52 -0.40 5.33 -12.95
CA GLY A 52 -1.77 5.40 -12.41
C GLY A 52 -2.36 4.05 -12.02
N VAL A 53 -1.51 3.02 -11.89
CA VAL A 53 -1.93 1.68 -11.45
C VAL A 53 -2.03 1.67 -9.92
N SER A 54 -3.21 1.32 -9.41
CA SER A 54 -3.42 1.21 -7.97
C SER A 54 -3.07 -0.18 -7.45
N TYR A 55 -2.21 -0.24 -6.44
CA TYR A 55 -1.85 -1.45 -5.71
C TYR A 55 -2.39 -1.38 -4.29
N VAL A 56 -2.63 -2.57 -3.72
CA VAL A 56 -3.30 -2.73 -2.43
C VAL A 56 -2.39 -3.63 -1.59
N GLY A 57 -1.67 -3.02 -0.63
CA GLY A 57 -0.62 -3.68 0.16
C GLY A 57 -0.81 -3.56 1.67
N THR A 58 -0.29 -4.50 2.44
CA THR A 58 -0.26 -4.40 3.91
C THR A 58 0.76 -3.37 4.37
N ALA A 59 0.60 -2.86 5.59
CA ALA A 59 1.50 -1.87 6.18
C ALA A 59 2.98 -2.28 6.20
N ASP A 60 3.26 -3.58 6.35
CA ASP A 60 4.64 -4.11 6.35
C ASP A 60 5.29 -4.11 4.95
N ALA A 61 4.47 -3.99 3.90
CA ALA A 61 4.92 -3.99 2.52
C ALA A 61 5.27 -2.58 2.02
N ILE A 62 5.10 -1.53 2.84
CA ILE A 62 5.34 -0.14 2.46
C ILE A 62 6.28 0.53 3.46
N ILE A 63 7.34 1.16 2.93
CA ILE A 63 8.31 1.91 3.72
C ILE A 63 8.28 3.37 3.26
N ARG A 64 8.29 4.30 4.21
CA ARG A 64 8.40 5.74 3.92
C ARG A 64 9.85 6.05 3.52
N SER A 65 10.03 6.64 2.33
CA SER A 65 11.32 7.15 1.86
C SER A 65 11.68 8.49 2.50
#